data_AF-A0A401P658-F1
#
_entry.id   AF-A0A401P658-F1
#
_cell.length_a   1.000
_cell.length_b   1.000
_cell.length_c   1.000
_cell.angle_alpha   90.00
_cell.angle_beta   90.00
_cell.angle_gamma   90.00
#
_symmetry.space_group_name_H-M   'P 1'
#
loop_
_entity.id
_entity.type
_entity.pdbx_description
1 polymer ?
#
loop_
_entity_poly.entity_id
_entity_poly.type
_entity_poly.pdbx_seq_one_letter_code
_entity_poly.pdbx_strand_id
1 'polypeptide(L)'
;MRRGVLFLGEHDEEYVFTLPCAYARSILTVPWVELGGKVSINCAKSGYSAAVTFHTKPFYGGKVHRVTAEVKYNPTNTIVCKAQGEWNGTLEFTYSNGETKVIDTTKLPVIRKKIRPIKKQGLFESRRLWELVTNALQDGNIGAATEYKHLLEERQRVEERQRAATNTLWKPKYFRKEGDGWVYYSPLWKTYC
;
A
#
# COMPACT_ATOMS: atom_id res chain seq x y z
N MET A 1 3.51 13.51 5.97
CA MET A 1 2.57 12.36 5.94
C MET A 1 2.51 11.83 4.52
N ARG A 2 2.77 10.53 4.28
CA ARG A 2 2.73 9.98 2.91
C ARG A 2 1.29 9.97 2.41
N ARG A 3 1.05 10.54 1.23
CA ARG A 3 -0.26 10.59 0.56
C ARG A 3 -0.17 9.82 -0.75
N GLY A 4 -1.23 9.10 -1.08
CA GLY A 4 -1.45 8.48 -2.39
C GLY A 4 -2.52 9.25 -3.16
N VAL A 5 -2.45 9.17 -4.48
CA VAL A 5 -3.44 9.73 -5.39
C VAL A 5 -3.91 8.60 -6.31
N LEU A 6 -5.22 8.41 -6.39
CA LEU A 6 -5.88 7.47 -7.30
C LEU A 6 -6.77 8.26 -8.24
N PHE A 7 -6.56 8.13 -9.54
CA PHE A 7 -7.44 8.68 -10.56
C PHE A 7 -8.40 7.61 -11.07
N LEU A 8 -9.69 7.88 -10.97
CA LEU A 8 -10.77 7.04 -11.44
C LEU A 8 -11.28 7.59 -12.77
N GLY A 9 -10.76 7.05 -13.87
CA GLY A 9 -10.92 7.62 -15.21
C GLY A 9 -12.37 7.69 -15.71
N GLU A 10 -13.19 6.68 -15.45
CA GLU A 10 -14.59 6.63 -15.91
C GLU A 10 -15.45 7.78 -15.34
N HIS A 11 -15.06 8.32 -14.18
CA HIS A 11 -15.75 9.43 -13.52
C HIS A 11 -14.96 10.74 -13.58
N ASP A 12 -13.75 10.71 -14.14
CA ASP A 12 -12.78 11.81 -14.09
C ASP A 12 -12.63 12.33 -12.64
N GLU A 13 -12.48 11.41 -11.69
CA GLU A 13 -12.39 11.69 -10.26
C GLU A 13 -10.99 11.42 -9.72
N GLU A 14 -10.50 12.33 -8.88
CA GLU A 14 -9.25 12.14 -8.14
C GLU A 14 -9.53 11.90 -6.66
N TYR A 15 -8.93 10.83 -6.13
CA TYR A 15 -9.00 10.44 -4.73
C TYR A 15 -7.63 10.59 -4.08
N VAL A 16 -7.53 11.49 -3.11
CA VAL A 16 -6.32 11.71 -2.30
C VAL A 16 -6.50 11.01 -0.96
N PHE A 17 -5.58 10.11 -0.63
CA PHE A 17 -5.67 9.31 0.59
C PHE A 17 -4.35 9.16 1.33
N THR A 18 -4.42 8.84 2.62
CA THR A 18 -3.25 8.50 3.44
C THR A 18 -3.14 7.00 3.67
N LEU A 19 -2.02 6.54 4.24
CA LEU A 19 -1.80 5.13 4.57
C LEU A 19 -1.78 4.94 6.09
N PRO A 20 -2.27 3.80 6.61
CA PRO A 20 -2.16 3.50 8.02
C PRO A 20 -0.71 3.24 8.41
N CYS A 21 -0.43 3.32 9.71
CA CYS A 21 0.82 2.85 10.28
C CYS A 21 0.78 1.32 10.39
N ALA A 22 1.92 0.66 10.14
CA ALA A 22 2.09 -0.76 10.40
C ALA A 22 3.03 -0.96 11.59
N TYR A 23 2.59 -1.74 12.57
CA TYR A 23 3.33 -2.09 13.76
C TYR A 23 3.71 -3.57 13.71
N ALA A 24 4.98 -3.88 13.94
CA ALA A 24 5.41 -5.25 14.20
C ALA A 24 5.14 -5.58 15.68
N ARG A 25 4.31 -6.59 15.92
CA ARG A 25 3.97 -7.08 17.26
C ARG A 25 4.65 -8.42 17.52
N SER A 26 4.77 -8.80 18.79
CA SER A 26 5.30 -10.11 19.20
C SER A 26 6.69 -10.42 18.66
N ILE A 27 7.59 -9.43 18.64
CA ILE A 27 8.95 -9.55 18.06
C ILE A 27 9.85 -10.57 18.77
N LEU A 28 9.56 -10.91 20.03
CA LEU A 28 10.28 -11.92 20.81
C LEU A 28 9.67 -13.32 20.66
N THR A 29 8.51 -13.44 19.99
CA THR A 29 7.79 -14.71 19.79
C THR A 29 7.44 -14.87 18.31
N VAL A 30 6.17 -15.11 17.96
CA VAL A 30 5.73 -15.19 16.56
C VAL A 30 5.32 -13.79 16.10
N PRO A 31 6.12 -13.12 15.24
CA PRO A 31 5.84 -11.75 14.85
C PRO A 31 4.61 -11.68 13.95
N TRP A 32 3.82 -10.62 14.10
CA TRP A 32 2.69 -10.33 13.23
C TRP A 32 2.53 -8.82 13.01
N VAL A 33 1.82 -8.45 11.95
CA VAL A 33 1.62 -7.04 11.57
C VAL A 33 0.26 -6.56 12.04
N GLU A 34 0.28 -5.43 12.74
CA GLU A 34 -0.90 -4.70 13.15
C GLU A 34 -1.00 -3.36 12.43
N LEU A 35 -2.14 -3.09 11.80
CA LEU A 35 -2.42 -1.77 11.23
C LEU A 35 -3.04 -0.86 12.29
N GLY A 36 -2.62 0.40 12.31
CA GLY A 36 -3.13 1.39 13.26
C GLY A 36 -3.14 2.80 12.70
N GLY A 37 -3.94 3.66 13.34
CA GLY A 37 -4.01 5.09 13.03
C GLY A 37 -5.16 5.45 12.10
N LYS A 38 -5.25 6.76 11.81
CA LYS A 38 -6.31 7.35 11.00
C LYS A 38 -5.86 7.53 9.56
N VAL A 39 -6.68 7.05 8.64
CA VAL A 39 -6.58 7.23 7.21
C VAL A 39 -7.69 8.16 6.76
N SER A 40 -7.37 9.10 5.87
CA SER A 40 -8.36 9.90 5.16
C SER A 40 -8.37 9.52 3.69
N ILE A 41 -9.54 9.58 3.06
CA ILE A 41 -9.75 9.44 1.62
C ILE A 41 -10.65 10.60 1.22
N ASN A 42 -10.26 11.40 0.23
CA ASN A 42 -11.00 12.59 -0.16
C ASN A 42 -11.08 12.69 -1.68
N CYS A 43 -12.27 12.99 -2.20
CA CYS A 43 -12.46 13.38 -3.58
C CYS A 43 -13.04 14.79 -3.63
N ALA A 44 -12.27 15.73 -4.16
CA ALA A 44 -12.70 17.12 -4.24
C ALA A 44 -13.87 17.31 -5.22
N LYS A 45 -13.83 16.60 -6.36
CA LYS A 45 -14.83 16.71 -7.43
C LYS A 45 -16.21 16.23 -6.97
N SER A 46 -16.29 15.06 -6.36
CA SER A 46 -17.56 14.51 -5.88
C SER A 46 -17.98 15.06 -4.52
N GLY A 47 -17.08 15.76 -3.81
CA GLY A 47 -17.34 16.33 -2.49
C GLY A 47 -17.39 15.29 -1.37
N TYR A 48 -17.12 14.02 -1.63
CA TYR A 48 -17.11 12.96 -0.61
C TYR A 48 -15.75 12.86 0.10
N SER A 49 -15.81 12.54 1.39
CA SER A 49 -14.64 12.14 2.18
C SER A 49 -14.94 10.92 3.03
N ALA A 50 -13.90 10.17 3.38
CA ALA A 50 -13.98 9.09 4.35
C ALA A 50 -12.84 9.21 5.37
N ALA A 51 -13.18 9.05 6.65
CA ALA A 51 -12.23 8.89 7.73
C ALA A 51 -12.27 7.44 8.21
N VAL A 52 -11.18 6.71 8.02
CA VAL A 52 -11.03 5.30 8.41
C VAL A 52 -10.05 5.21 9.57
N THR A 53 -10.42 4.56 10.67
CA THR A 53 -9.56 4.35 11.83
C THR A 53 -9.26 2.87 11.97
N PHE A 54 -7.98 2.52 11.85
CA PHE A 54 -7.45 1.21 12.18
C PHE A 54 -7.14 1.18 13.67
N HIS A 55 -7.82 0.31 14.41
CA HIS A 55 -7.67 0.18 15.85
C HIS A 55 -6.59 -0.83 16.17
N THR A 56 -5.60 -0.40 16.93
CA THR A 56 -4.64 -1.32 17.55
C THR A 56 -5.30 -2.06 18.70
N LYS A 57 -4.85 -3.30 18.95
CA LYS A 57 -5.34 -4.14 20.03
C LYS A 57 -5.07 -3.44 21.38
N PRO A 58 -6.11 -3.24 22.21
CA PRO A 58 -5.94 -2.75 23.57
C PRO A 58 -5.10 -3.71 24.42
N PHE A 59 -4.51 -3.19 25.50
CA PHE A 59 -3.75 -4.01 26.45
C PHE A 59 -4.63 -5.05 27.18
N TYR A 60 -5.89 -4.70 27.47
CA TYR A 60 -6.84 -5.57 28.18
C TYR A 60 -7.88 -6.14 27.21
N GLY A 61 -7.59 -7.32 26.66
CA GLY A 61 -8.52 -8.03 25.78
C GLY A 61 -8.86 -7.25 24.49
N GLY A 62 -9.75 -7.83 23.69
CA GLY A 62 -10.24 -7.22 22.45
C GLY A 62 -9.76 -7.93 21.18
N LYS A 63 -10.49 -7.65 20.10
CA LYS A 63 -10.23 -8.19 18.76
C LYS A 63 -9.11 -7.45 18.05
N VAL A 64 -8.29 -8.18 17.32
CA VAL A 64 -7.29 -7.63 16.40
C VAL A 64 -7.96 -7.13 15.12
N HIS A 65 -7.24 -6.31 14.34
CA HIS A 65 -7.64 -5.90 12.98
C HIS A 65 -8.96 -5.12 12.90
N ARG A 66 -9.44 -4.57 14.02
CA ARG A 66 -10.66 -3.79 14.04
C ARG A 66 -10.50 -2.49 13.25
N VAL A 67 -11.52 -2.13 12.48
CA VAL A 67 -11.61 -0.90 11.72
C VAL A 67 -12.97 -0.23 11.95
N THR A 68 -12.99 1.10 11.96
CA THR A 68 -14.23 1.89 11.89
C THR A 68 -14.05 2.98 10.85
N ALA A 69 -15.08 3.28 10.07
CA ALA A 69 -15.05 4.34 9.07
C ALA A 69 -16.32 5.18 9.10
N GLU A 70 -16.18 6.43 8.71
CA GLU A 70 -17.30 7.35 8.46
C GLU A 70 -17.10 8.01 7.10
N VAL A 71 -18.11 7.93 6.24
CA VAL A 71 -18.16 8.56 4.93
C VAL A 71 -19.09 9.75 4.99
N LYS A 72 -18.62 10.90 4.54
CA LYS A 72 -19.35 12.17 4.53
C LYS A 72 -19.48 12.75 3.14
N TYR A 73 -20.57 13.45 2.92
CA TYR A 73 -20.70 14.41 1.83
C TYR A 73 -20.39 15.81 2.38
N ASN A 74 -19.20 16.32 2.07
CA ASN A 74 -18.65 17.53 2.68
C ASN A 74 -19.52 18.78 2.47
N PRO A 75 -20.13 19.03 1.29
CA PRO A 75 -20.93 20.25 1.06
C PRO A 75 -22.09 20.45 2.03
N THR A 76 -22.67 19.36 2.54
CA THR A 76 -23.79 19.40 3.50
C THR A 76 -23.40 18.92 4.89
N ASN A 77 -22.14 18.50 5.08
CA ASN A 77 -21.64 17.86 6.29
C ASN A 77 -22.51 16.67 6.74
N THR A 78 -23.12 15.95 5.79
CA THR A 78 -23.99 14.81 6.07
C THR A 78 -23.18 13.52 6.11
N ILE A 79 -23.48 12.66 7.09
CA ILE A 79 -22.92 11.32 7.15
C ILE A 79 -23.75 10.43 6.22
N VAL A 80 -23.07 9.84 5.24
CA VAL A 80 -23.69 9.02 4.19
C VAL A 80 -23.69 7.55 4.61
N CYS A 81 -22.58 7.12 5.21
CA CYS A 81 -22.37 5.74 5.61
C CYS A 81 -21.37 5.66 6.76
N LYS A 82 -21.60 4.73 7.69
CA LYS A 82 -20.61 4.30 8.67
C LYS A 82 -20.26 2.85 8.38
N ALA A 83 -19.00 2.48 8.60
CA ALA A 83 -18.57 1.10 8.50
C ALA A 83 -17.82 0.66 9.76
N GLN A 84 -17.91 -0.60 10.14
CA GLN A 84 -17.16 -1.17 11.25
C GLN A 84 -16.92 -2.67 11.04
N GLY A 85 -15.91 -3.22 11.71
CA GLY A 85 -15.64 -4.65 11.68
C GLY A 85 -14.14 -4.94 11.65
N GLU A 86 -13.74 -5.96 10.91
CA GLU A 86 -12.37 -6.45 10.80
C GLU A 86 -11.89 -6.34 9.35
N TRP A 87 -10.80 -5.62 9.08
CA TRP A 87 -10.36 -5.34 7.69
C TRP A 87 -9.94 -6.58 6.91
N ASN A 88 -9.61 -7.68 7.61
CA ASN A 88 -9.31 -9.00 7.07
C ASN A 88 -10.40 -10.04 7.36
N GLY A 89 -11.59 -9.60 7.76
CA GLY A 89 -12.72 -10.44 8.11
C GLY A 89 -14.01 -9.86 7.53
N THR A 90 -14.97 -9.59 8.40
CA THR A 90 -16.28 -9.03 8.02
C THR A 90 -16.33 -7.53 8.30
N LEU A 91 -16.85 -6.77 7.34
CA LEU A 91 -17.15 -5.35 7.44
C LEU A 91 -18.65 -5.14 7.32
N GLU A 92 -19.23 -4.41 8.26
CA GLU A 92 -20.63 -4.02 8.29
C GLU A 92 -20.73 -2.53 7.98
N PHE A 93 -21.60 -2.19 7.05
CA PHE A 93 -21.90 -0.83 6.62
C PHE A 93 -23.33 -0.48 7.04
N THR A 94 -23.52 0.74 7.52
CA THR A 94 -24.83 1.31 7.88
C THR A 94 -24.98 2.63 7.16
N TYR A 95 -25.97 2.71 6.28
CA TYR A 95 -26.26 3.89 5.48
C TYR A 95 -27.27 4.81 6.19
N SER A 96 -27.30 6.08 5.80
CA SER A 96 -28.19 7.08 6.40
C SER A 96 -29.69 6.78 6.24
N ASN A 97 -30.05 6.00 5.22
CA ASN A 97 -31.42 5.51 4.99
C ASN A 97 -31.81 4.31 5.89
N GLY A 98 -30.92 3.85 6.78
CA GLY A 98 -31.12 2.68 7.64
C GLY A 98 -30.75 1.34 6.99
N GLU A 99 -30.37 1.33 5.71
CA GLU A 99 -29.89 0.13 5.04
C GLU A 99 -28.58 -0.34 5.66
N THR A 100 -28.42 -1.66 5.77
CA THR A 100 -27.17 -2.28 6.20
C THR A 100 -26.63 -3.20 5.13
N LYS A 101 -25.31 -3.23 4.98
CA LYS A 101 -24.62 -4.10 4.04
C LYS A 101 -23.44 -4.76 4.71
N VAL A 102 -23.28 -6.07 4.51
CA VAL A 102 -22.18 -6.83 5.08
C VAL A 102 -21.27 -7.30 3.95
N ILE A 103 -19.97 -7.09 4.11
CA ILE A 103 -18.92 -7.55 3.19
C ILE A 103 -18.00 -8.49 3.97
N ASP A 104 -17.99 -9.76 3.56
CA ASP A 104 -17.04 -10.75 4.05
C ASP A 104 -15.82 -10.78 3.11
N THR A 105 -14.72 -10.17 3.56
CA THR A 105 -13.50 -10.03 2.76
C THR A 105 -12.84 -11.39 2.45
N THR A 106 -13.13 -12.43 3.24
CA THR A 106 -12.58 -13.78 3.03
C THR A 106 -13.22 -14.50 1.85
N LYS A 107 -14.41 -14.07 1.43
CA LYS A 107 -15.15 -14.63 0.29
C LYS A 107 -14.87 -13.90 -1.03
N LEU A 108 -14.15 -12.77 -0.98
CA LEU A 108 -13.82 -12.01 -2.19
C LEU A 108 -12.71 -12.72 -2.98
N PRO A 109 -12.82 -12.81 -4.31
CA PRO A 109 -11.79 -13.45 -5.13
C PRO A 109 -10.50 -12.62 -5.12
N VAL A 110 -9.37 -13.27 -4.83
CA VAL A 110 -8.06 -12.64 -4.90
C VAL A 110 -7.52 -12.69 -6.33
N ILE A 111 -7.58 -11.56 -7.03
CA ILE A 111 -7.06 -11.44 -8.39
C ILE A 111 -5.55 -11.28 -8.37
N ARG A 112 -4.82 -12.34 -8.74
CA ARG A 112 -3.35 -12.33 -8.76
C ARG A 112 -2.82 -11.50 -9.92
N LYS A 113 -1.79 -10.69 -9.64
CA LYS A 113 -1.06 -9.96 -10.68
C LYS A 113 -0.43 -10.94 -11.69
N LYS A 114 -0.69 -10.75 -12.98
CA LYS A 114 0.00 -11.46 -14.07
C LYS A 114 1.40 -10.88 -14.21
N ILE A 115 2.42 -11.74 -14.12
CA ILE A 115 3.84 -11.34 -14.15
C ILE A 115 4.55 -12.21 -15.17
N ARG A 116 5.43 -11.59 -15.97
CA ARG A 116 6.21 -12.31 -16.99
C ARG A 116 7.16 -13.33 -16.34
N PRO A 117 7.48 -14.45 -17.03
CA PRO A 117 8.51 -15.39 -16.57
C PRO A 117 9.85 -14.68 -16.29
N ILE A 118 10.60 -15.14 -15.28
CA ILE A 118 11.86 -14.50 -14.85
C ILE A 118 12.86 -14.35 -16.01
N LYS A 119 12.96 -15.35 -16.88
CA LYS A 119 13.81 -15.32 -18.09
C LYS A 119 13.50 -14.15 -19.04
N LYS A 120 12.29 -13.59 -18.99
CA LYS A 120 11.82 -12.45 -19.80
C LYS A 120 11.79 -11.12 -19.02
N GLN A 121 12.26 -11.10 -17.78
CA GLN A 121 12.34 -9.89 -16.96
C GLN A 121 13.71 -9.22 -17.13
N GLY A 122 13.76 -7.89 -17.05
CA GLY A 122 15.01 -7.13 -17.00
C GLY A 122 15.81 -7.39 -15.72
N LEU A 123 17.12 -7.11 -15.75
CA LEU A 123 18.05 -7.40 -14.65
C LEU A 123 17.64 -6.79 -13.30
N PHE A 124 17.01 -5.61 -13.32
CA PHE A 124 16.58 -4.88 -12.12
C PHE A 124 15.09 -5.02 -11.81
N GLU A 125 14.37 -5.92 -12.50
CA GLU A 125 12.99 -6.26 -12.10
C GLU A 125 13.02 -7.15 -10.86
N SER A 126 12.16 -6.86 -9.88
CA SER A 126 12.29 -7.37 -8.51
C SER A 126 12.45 -8.90 -8.39
N ARG A 127 11.66 -9.69 -9.15
CA ARG A 127 11.76 -11.16 -9.05
C ARG A 127 13.07 -11.71 -9.60
N ARG A 128 13.60 -11.10 -10.68
CA ARG A 128 14.90 -11.48 -11.23
C ARG A 128 16.05 -10.99 -10.34
N LEU A 129 15.95 -9.75 -9.87
CA LEU A 129 16.98 -9.13 -9.02
C LEU A 129 17.15 -9.89 -7.70
N TRP A 130 16.05 -10.35 -7.08
CA TRP A 130 16.04 -11.05 -5.80
C TRP A 130 15.91 -12.58 -5.91
N GLU A 131 16.10 -13.16 -7.10
CA GLU A 131 15.87 -14.59 -7.37
C GLU A 131 16.65 -15.50 -6.43
N LEU A 132 17.98 -15.31 -6.34
CA LEU A 132 18.86 -16.16 -5.52
C LEU A 132 18.53 -16.08 -4.02
N VAL A 133 18.25 -14.86 -3.52
CA VAL A 133 17.83 -14.67 -2.12
C VAL A 133 16.51 -15.37 -1.85
N THR A 134 15.55 -15.24 -2.77
CA THR A 134 14.22 -15.83 -2.62
C THR A 134 14.27 -17.35 -2.65
N ASN A 135 15.06 -17.94 -3.56
CA ASN A 135 15.24 -19.39 -3.65
C ASN A 135 15.91 -19.94 -2.38
N ALA A 136 16.99 -19.32 -1.91
CA ALA A 136 17.66 -19.73 -0.68
C ALA A 136 16.73 -19.66 0.55
N LEU A 137 15.87 -18.64 0.64
CA LEU A 137 14.85 -18.55 1.68
C LEU A 137 13.78 -19.65 1.56
N GLN A 138 13.35 -20.00 0.34
CA GLN A 138 12.41 -21.10 0.11
C GLN A 138 12.99 -22.46 0.51
N ASP A 139 14.30 -22.65 0.29
CA ASP A 139 15.03 -23.85 0.67
C ASP A 139 15.41 -23.88 2.17
N GLY A 140 15.09 -22.83 2.94
CA GLY A 140 15.45 -22.71 4.35
C GLY A 140 16.94 -22.43 4.60
N ASN A 141 17.73 -22.15 3.55
CA ASN A 141 19.16 -21.87 3.66
C ASN A 141 19.42 -20.38 3.98
N ILE A 142 19.35 -20.05 5.27
CA ILE A 142 19.51 -18.67 5.77
C ILE A 142 20.93 -18.13 5.50
N GLY A 143 21.95 -18.99 5.56
CA GLY A 143 23.34 -18.61 5.28
C GLY A 143 23.51 -18.10 3.86
N ALA A 144 23.08 -18.90 2.88
CA ALA A 144 23.12 -18.53 1.46
C ALA A 144 22.25 -17.30 1.16
N ALA A 145 21.05 -17.20 1.75
CA ALA A 145 20.19 -16.04 1.57
C ALA A 145 20.87 -14.75 2.05
N THR A 146 21.57 -14.80 3.19
CA THR A 146 22.30 -13.67 3.76
C THR A 146 23.48 -13.26 2.87
N GLU A 147 24.23 -14.23 2.36
CA GLU A 147 25.35 -13.98 1.44
C GLU A 147 24.86 -13.33 0.13
N TYR A 148 23.85 -13.91 -0.52
CA TYR A 148 23.28 -13.34 -1.75
C TYR A 148 22.70 -11.94 -1.54
N LYS A 149 22.05 -11.70 -0.40
CA LYS A 149 21.56 -10.37 -0.02
C LYS A 149 22.72 -9.39 0.14
N HIS A 150 23.78 -9.80 0.85
CA HIS A 150 24.96 -8.97 1.06
C HIS A 150 25.64 -8.57 -0.26
N LEU A 151 25.84 -9.53 -1.18
CA LEU A 151 26.43 -9.27 -2.50
C LEU A 151 25.62 -8.24 -3.30
N LEU A 152 24.29 -8.37 -3.29
CA LEU A 152 23.39 -7.46 -3.97
C LEU A 152 23.44 -6.04 -3.37
N GLU A 153 23.41 -5.93 -2.04
CA GLU A 153 23.45 -4.66 -1.33
C GLU A 153 24.83 -3.98 -1.42
N GLU A 154 25.94 -4.73 -1.39
CA GLU A 154 27.29 -4.17 -1.61
C GLU A 154 27.42 -3.60 -3.01
N ARG A 155 26.91 -4.30 -4.04
CA ARG A 155 26.90 -3.76 -5.40
C ARG A 155 26.18 -2.42 -5.48
N GLN A 156 25.01 -2.29 -4.85
CA GLN A 156 24.28 -1.01 -4.81
C GLN A 156 25.05 0.08 -4.05
N ARG A 157 25.72 -0.26 -2.94
CA ARG A 157 26.59 0.66 -2.19
C ARG A 157 27.77 1.14 -3.03
N VAL A 158 28.41 0.27 -3.80
CA VAL A 158 29.51 0.64 -4.71
C VAL A 158 29.00 1.56 -5.83
N GLU A 159 27.87 1.24 -6.46
CA GLU A 159 27.25 2.08 -7.49
C GLU A 159 26.87 3.47 -6.94
N GLU A 160 26.42 3.55 -5.70
CA GLU A 160 26.14 4.82 -5.02
C GLU A 160 27.42 5.64 -4.74
N ARG A 161 28.49 5.01 -4.23
CA ARG A 161 29.78 5.68 -4.03
C ARG A 161 30.36 6.22 -5.34
N GLN A 162 30.26 5.46 -6.43
CA GLN A 162 30.66 5.88 -7.77
C GLN A 162 29.89 7.12 -8.22
N ARG A 163 28.55 7.10 -8.10
CA ARG A 163 27.70 8.26 -8.41
C ARG A 163 28.06 9.49 -7.60
N ALA A 164 28.33 9.33 -6.31
CA ALA A 164 28.75 10.45 -5.45
C ALA A 164 30.11 11.01 -5.89
N ALA A 165 31.09 10.15 -6.19
CA ALA A 165 32.42 10.55 -6.64
C ALA A 165 32.40 11.28 -7.99
N THR A 166 31.49 10.89 -8.90
CA THR A 166 31.33 11.53 -10.22
C THR A 166 30.27 12.63 -10.23
N ASN A 167 29.77 13.04 -9.06
CA ASN A 167 28.67 14.00 -8.89
C ASN A 167 27.46 13.73 -9.81
N THR A 168 27.18 12.46 -10.08
CA THR A 168 26.13 12.01 -10.99
C THR A 168 24.86 11.70 -10.21
N LEU A 169 23.77 12.41 -10.50
CA LEU A 169 22.49 12.20 -9.83
C LEU A 169 21.82 10.89 -10.26
N TRP A 170 21.20 10.19 -9.30
CA TRP A 170 20.28 9.10 -9.61
C TRP A 170 19.03 9.64 -10.30
N LYS A 171 18.71 9.09 -11.47
CA LYS A 171 17.51 9.44 -12.25
C LYS A 171 16.55 8.26 -12.27
N PRO A 172 15.37 8.35 -11.64
CA PRO A 172 14.37 7.28 -11.69
C PRO A 172 13.89 7.04 -13.12
N LYS A 173 13.75 5.76 -13.49
CA LYS A 173 13.41 5.36 -14.86
C LYS A 173 11.97 5.68 -15.27
N TYR A 174 11.03 5.60 -14.34
CA TYR A 174 9.59 5.59 -14.65
C TYR A 174 8.82 6.76 -14.03
N PHE A 175 9.43 7.51 -13.13
CA PHE A 175 8.79 8.58 -12.39
C PHE A 175 9.61 9.85 -12.47
N ARG A 176 8.92 10.98 -12.57
CA ARG A 176 9.50 12.31 -12.41
C ARG A 176 9.02 12.94 -11.12
N LYS A 177 9.86 13.77 -10.52
CA LYS A 177 9.52 14.52 -9.32
C LYS A 177 8.67 15.73 -9.71
N GLU A 178 7.53 15.91 -9.07
CA GLU A 178 6.67 17.09 -9.20
C GLU A 178 6.30 17.58 -7.79
N GLY A 179 6.81 18.75 -7.40
CA GLY A 179 6.73 19.24 -6.02
C GLY A 179 7.31 18.23 -5.01
N ASP A 180 6.50 17.85 -4.03
CA ASP A 180 6.83 16.83 -3.02
C ASP A 180 6.46 15.40 -3.44
N GLY A 181 5.91 15.23 -4.65
CA GLY A 181 5.39 13.97 -5.17
C GLY A 181 6.19 13.38 -6.33
N TRP A 182 5.74 12.20 -6.78
CA TRP A 182 6.27 11.50 -7.94
C TRP A 182 5.14 11.13 -8.89
N VAL A 183 5.28 11.50 -10.16
CA VAL A 183 4.29 11.23 -11.20
C VAL A 183 4.90 10.28 -12.23
N TYR A 184 4.13 9.26 -12.62
CA TYR A 184 4.53 8.33 -13.68
C TYR A 184 4.64 9.08 -15.01
N TYR A 185 5.62 8.75 -15.85
CA TYR A 185 5.83 9.47 -17.12
C TYR A 185 4.64 9.40 -18.08
N SER A 186 3.92 8.29 -18.11
CA SER A 186 2.80 8.03 -19.05
C SER A 186 1.53 7.65 -18.29
N PRO A 187 0.96 8.55 -17.48
CA PRO A 187 -0.19 8.22 -16.65
C PRO A 187 -1.44 8.04 -17.51
N LEU A 188 -2.30 7.10 -17.13
CA LEU A 188 -3.48 6.73 -17.93
C LEU A 188 -4.48 7.88 -18.09
N TRP A 189 -4.51 8.84 -17.17
CA TRP A 189 -5.42 10.00 -17.25
C TRP A 189 -5.05 11.01 -18.33
N LYS A 190 -3.81 10.98 -18.84
CA LYS A 190 -3.41 11.85 -19.97
C LYS A 190 -3.85 11.32 -21.34
N THR A 191 -4.37 10.10 -21.40
CA THR A 191 -4.86 9.50 -22.66
C THR A 191 -6.33 9.85 -22.92
N TYR A 192 -7.03 10.45 -21.95
CA TYR A 192 -8.44 10.84 -22.03
C TYR A 192 -8.65 12.37 -22.10
N CYS A 193 -7.60 13.14 -22.41
CA CYS A 193 -7.68 14.57 -22.70
C CYS A 193 -7.33 14.84 -24.16
#